data_AF-A0A6C8Y414-F1
#
_entry.id   AF-A0A6C8Y414-F1
#
_cell.length_a   1.000
_cell.length_b   1.000
_cell.length_c   1.000
_cell.angle_alpha   90.00
_cell.angle_beta   90.00
_cell.angle_gamma   90.00
#
_symmetry.space_group_name_H-M   'P 1'
#
loop_
_entity.id
_entity.type
_entity.pdbx_description
1 polymer ?
#
loop_
_entity_poly.entity_id
_entity_poly.type
_entity_poly.pdbx_seq_one_letter_code
_entity_poly.pdbx_strand_id
1 'polypeptide(L)'
;MFLFDDIHPMVLDPKHHPFNVAYLPRIAQVLCNALQEHPRTTVIRVDLHLPEDGDVGDSIASEADLSQGLMSRFIDSLKAQLVAYRHQKVREGKRCHRSSVRYAWVLEWPEPDGKKHYHLALLVNTDTFNALGGYDEQGKGLASLIQNAWLRAMRVR
;
A
#
# COMPACT_ATOMS: atom_id res chain seq x y z
N MET A 1 -8.64 -11.91 21.53
CA MET A 1 -7.90 -10.64 21.67
C MET A 1 -8.87 -9.56 21.23
N PHE A 2 -9.32 -8.73 22.16
CA PHE A 2 -10.48 -7.85 21.96
C PHE A 2 -10.16 -6.75 20.95
N LEU A 3 -11.07 -6.64 19.97
CA LEU A 3 -11.06 -5.71 18.86
C LEU A 3 -11.63 -4.38 19.36
N PHE A 4 -10.77 -3.59 20.01
CA PHE A 4 -11.13 -2.37 20.77
C PHE A 4 -12.03 -2.65 21.97
N ASP A 5 -11.80 -1.92 23.06
CA ASP A 5 -12.65 -1.96 24.25
C ASP A 5 -14.11 -1.62 23.86
N ASP A 6 -15.07 -2.11 24.64
CA ASP A 6 -16.54 -2.02 24.45
C ASP A 6 -17.11 -0.59 24.21
N ILE A 7 -16.24 0.42 24.19
CA ILE A 7 -16.55 1.84 24.04
C ILE A 7 -16.68 2.25 22.56
N HIS A 8 -15.88 1.67 21.64
CA HIS A 8 -15.92 1.99 20.20
C HIS A 8 -15.69 0.76 19.32
N PRO A 9 -16.71 -0.12 19.16
CA PRO A 9 -16.58 -1.28 18.30
C PRO A 9 -16.31 -0.86 16.85
N MET A 10 -15.48 -1.63 16.14
CA MET A 10 -15.25 -1.43 14.71
C MET A 10 -16.49 -1.86 13.93
N VAL A 11 -17.29 -0.89 13.48
CA VAL A 11 -18.55 -1.14 12.77
C VAL A 11 -18.31 -1.21 11.26
N LEU A 12 -18.93 -2.18 10.61
CA LEU A 12 -18.95 -2.28 9.14
C LEU A 12 -20.08 -1.42 8.59
N ASP A 13 -19.82 -0.64 7.54
CA ASP A 13 -20.87 0.10 6.83
C ASP A 13 -21.71 -0.88 5.99
N PRO A 14 -23.00 -1.09 6.33
CA PRO A 14 -23.87 -2.05 5.64
C PRO A 14 -24.03 -1.80 4.13
N LYS A 15 -23.74 -0.58 3.65
CA LYS A 15 -23.78 -0.23 2.22
C LYS A 15 -22.78 -1.02 1.37
N HIS A 16 -21.75 -1.59 1.99
CA HIS A 16 -20.71 -2.36 1.30
C HIS A 16 -20.91 -3.88 1.38
N HIS A 17 -22.11 -4.35 1.75
CA HIS A 17 -22.46 -5.77 1.73
C HIS A 17 -22.50 -6.32 0.28
N PRO A 18 -22.08 -7.58 0.01
CA PRO A 18 -21.60 -8.59 0.96
C PRO A 18 -20.13 -8.43 1.37
N PHE A 19 -19.84 -8.80 2.62
CA PHE A 19 -18.47 -8.77 3.15
C PHE A 19 -17.78 -10.12 3.01
N ASN A 20 -16.47 -10.08 2.75
CA ASN A 20 -15.62 -11.26 2.85
C ASN A 20 -15.29 -11.55 4.33
N VAL A 21 -16.07 -12.45 4.95
CA VAL A 21 -15.93 -12.82 6.36
C VAL A 21 -14.56 -13.42 6.73
N ALA A 22 -13.83 -14.00 5.77
CA ALA A 22 -12.49 -14.51 6.01
C ALA A 22 -11.44 -13.38 6.10
N TYR A 23 -11.71 -12.23 5.47
CA TYR A 23 -10.79 -11.10 5.45
C TYR A 23 -11.00 -10.17 6.65
N LEU A 24 -12.23 -10.05 7.15
CA LEU A 24 -12.57 -9.13 8.25
C LEU A 24 -11.64 -9.27 9.47
N PRO A 25 -11.40 -10.47 10.05
CA PRO A 25 -10.53 -10.59 11.22
C PRO A 25 -9.07 -10.21 10.92
N ARG A 26 -8.60 -10.50 9.70
CA ARG A 26 -7.22 -10.19 9.27
C ARG A 26 -7.01 -8.69 9.11
N ILE A 27 -7.95 -8.00 8.45
CA ILE A 27 -7.92 -6.55 8.29
C ILE A 27 -7.98 -5.87 9.66
N ALA A 28 -8.87 -6.35 10.54
CA ALA A 28 -9.04 -5.80 11.87
C ALA A 28 -7.77 -5.98 12.74
N GLN A 29 -7.08 -7.13 12.61
CA GLN A 29 -5.79 -7.36 13.25
C GLN A 29 -4.70 -6.42 12.73
N VAL A 30 -4.65 -6.14 11.42
CA VAL A 30 -3.71 -5.18 10.82
C VAL A 30 -3.95 -3.78 11.37
N LEU A 31 -5.22 -3.35 11.47
CA LEU A 31 -5.62 -2.06 12.05
C LEU A 31 -5.20 -1.94 13.52
N CYS A 32 -5.51 -2.95 14.34
CA CYS A 32 -5.12 -2.97 15.76
C CYS A 32 -3.60 -2.85 15.92
N ASN A 33 -2.85 -3.65 15.17
CA ASN A 33 -1.39 -3.62 15.24
C ASN A 33 -0.80 -2.27 14.77
N ALA A 34 -1.43 -1.62 13.79
CA ALA A 34 -1.01 -0.30 13.34
C ALA A 34 -1.24 0.77 14.41
N LEU A 35 -2.41 0.77 15.05
CA LEU A 35 -2.74 1.73 16.11
C LEU A 35 -1.96 1.49 17.40
N GLN A 36 -1.64 0.23 17.72
CA GLN A 36 -0.75 -0.11 18.83
C GLN A 36 0.68 0.40 18.61
N GLU A 37 1.16 0.34 17.37
CA GLU A 37 2.51 0.80 17.04
C GLU A 37 2.60 2.32 16.84
N HIS A 38 1.58 2.90 16.18
CA HIS A 38 1.45 4.32 15.89
C HIS A 38 0.02 4.79 16.24
N PRO A 39 -0.22 5.31 17.46
CA PRO A 39 -1.55 5.74 17.89
C PRO A 39 -2.21 6.75 16.94
N ARG A 40 -1.40 7.57 16.26
CA ARG A 40 -1.80 8.38 15.11
C ARG A 40 -1.42 7.64 13.82
N THR A 41 -2.38 6.91 13.26
CA THR A 41 -2.21 6.17 12.01
C THR A 41 -2.97 6.85 10.87
N THR A 42 -2.27 7.13 9.77
CA THR A 42 -2.88 7.54 8.50
C THR A 42 -3.13 6.29 7.65
N VAL A 43 -4.32 6.16 7.09
CA VAL A 43 -4.67 5.10 6.13
C VAL A 43 -4.75 5.69 4.73
N ILE A 44 -4.06 5.07 3.77
CA ILE A 44 -4.03 5.48 2.37
C ILE A 44 -4.49 4.31 1.51
N ARG A 45 -5.51 4.53 0.69
CA ARG A 45 -5.89 3.59 -0.37
C ARG A 45 -4.96 3.77 -1.56
N VAL A 46 -4.44 2.66 -2.08
CA VAL A 46 -3.61 2.62 -3.28
C VAL A 46 -4.17 1.59 -4.24
N ASP A 47 -4.36 2.00 -5.48
CA ASP A 47 -4.86 1.14 -6.55
C ASP A 47 -3.71 0.92 -7.56
N LEU A 48 -3.07 -0.24 -7.48
CA LEU A 48 -1.92 -0.59 -8.33
C LEU A 48 -2.40 -1.31 -9.57
N HIS A 49 -2.27 -0.63 -10.70
CA HIS A 49 -2.60 -1.16 -12.01
C HIS A 49 -1.40 -1.87 -12.60
N LEU A 50 -1.65 -3.05 -13.17
CA LEU A 50 -0.65 -3.74 -13.97
C LEU A 50 -0.46 -3.00 -15.30
N PRO A 51 0.75 -3.07 -15.90
CA PRO A 51 0.98 -2.52 -17.23
C PRO A 51 0.00 -3.18 -18.21
N GLU A 52 -0.54 -2.38 -19.12
CA GLU A 52 -1.33 -2.89 -20.22
C GLU A 52 -0.41 -3.63 -21.19
N ASP A 53 -0.96 -4.58 -21.95
CA ASP A 53 -0.34 -5.05 -23.18
C ASP A 53 -0.08 -3.82 -24.05
N GLY A 54 1.16 -3.33 -24.05
CA GLY A 54 1.59 -2.33 -25.00
C GLY A 54 1.57 -2.95 -26.39
N ASP A 55 1.19 -2.17 -27.39
CA ASP A 55 1.33 -2.54 -28.79
C ASP A 55 2.84 -2.63 -29.13
N VAL A 56 3.44 -3.80 -28.89
CA VAL A 56 4.84 -4.11 -29.21
C VAL A 56 4.89 -4.94 -30.51
N GLY A 57 4.20 -4.50 -31.55
CA GLY A 57 4.25 -5.13 -32.88
C GLY A 57 3.84 -6.62 -32.91
N ASP A 58 4.55 -7.44 -33.71
CA ASP A 58 4.19 -8.83 -34.07
C ASP A 58 4.30 -9.87 -32.92
N SER A 59 4.18 -9.46 -31.66
CA SER A 59 4.18 -10.38 -30.51
C SER A 59 3.25 -9.88 -29.42
N ILE A 60 2.02 -10.40 -29.42
CA ILE A 60 1.09 -10.29 -28.29
C ILE A 60 1.51 -11.34 -27.27
N ALA A 61 2.34 -10.96 -26.31
CA ALA A 61 2.45 -11.67 -25.03
C ALA A 61 3.22 -10.81 -24.04
N SER A 62 2.54 -9.93 -23.31
CA SER A 62 2.98 -9.62 -21.96
C SER A 62 1.85 -9.97 -21.01
N GLU A 63 1.71 -11.26 -20.70
CA GLU A 63 0.96 -11.64 -19.51
C GLU A 63 1.52 -10.79 -18.36
N ALA A 64 0.70 -9.86 -17.85
CA ALA A 64 1.08 -9.00 -16.74
C ALA A 64 1.78 -9.88 -15.70
N ASP A 65 3.04 -9.54 -15.36
CA ASP A 65 3.91 -10.39 -14.54
C ASP A 65 3.34 -10.51 -13.12
N LEU A 66 2.32 -11.35 -12.99
CA LEU A 66 1.72 -11.83 -11.76
C LEU A 66 2.61 -12.90 -11.13
N SER A 67 3.91 -12.94 -11.47
CA SER A 67 4.85 -13.86 -10.86
C SER A 67 4.67 -13.88 -9.36
N GLN A 68 4.77 -15.09 -8.82
CA GLN A 68 4.73 -15.29 -7.39
C GLN A 68 5.68 -14.29 -6.70
N GLY A 69 5.10 -13.48 -5.80
CA GLY A 69 5.84 -12.49 -5.04
C GLY A 69 5.90 -11.07 -5.61
N LEU A 70 5.19 -10.71 -6.70
CA LEU A 70 5.07 -9.32 -7.14
C LEU A 70 4.72 -8.37 -5.97
N MET A 71 3.71 -8.76 -5.20
CA MET A 71 3.26 -7.97 -4.07
C MET A 71 4.28 -7.90 -2.92
N SER A 72 5.00 -9.00 -2.69
CA SER A 72 6.12 -9.03 -1.74
C SER A 72 7.23 -8.08 -2.17
N ARG A 73 7.64 -8.11 -3.46
CA ARG A 73 8.66 -7.20 -4.01
C ARG A 73 8.27 -5.73 -3.83
N PHE A 74 7.00 -5.39 -4.10
CA PHE A 74 6.49 -4.04 -3.89
C PHE A 74 6.59 -3.61 -2.43
N ILE A 75 6.08 -4.43 -1.51
CA ILE A 75 6.10 -4.11 -0.08
C ILE A 75 7.53 -3.98 0.44
N ASP A 76 8.43 -4.87 0.04
CA ASP A 76 9.83 -4.86 0.47
C ASP A 76 10.56 -3.63 -0.09
N SER A 77 10.30 -3.29 -1.36
CA SER A 77 10.80 -2.07 -2.00
C SER A 77 10.29 -0.82 -1.28
N LEU A 78 9.00 -0.76 -0.95
CA LEU A 78 8.40 0.36 -0.22
C LEU A 78 9.01 0.51 1.18
N LYS A 79 9.15 -0.59 1.93
CA LYS A 79 9.80 -0.59 3.25
C LYS A 79 11.24 -0.07 3.17
N ALA A 80 12.02 -0.55 2.20
CA ALA A 80 13.40 -0.11 1.99
C ALA A 80 13.47 1.39 1.67
N GLN A 81 12.56 1.88 0.84
CA GLN A 81 12.48 3.30 0.48
C GLN A 81 12.06 4.19 1.66
N LEU A 82 11.15 3.75 2.53
CA LEU A 82 10.79 4.47 3.76
C LEU A 82 11.97 4.59 4.73
N VAL A 83 12.79 3.54 4.85
CA VAL A 83 14.03 3.57 5.63
C VAL A 83 15.02 4.57 5.04
N ALA A 84 15.24 4.52 3.72
CA ALA A 84 16.11 5.46 3.02
C ALA A 84 15.65 6.92 3.18
N TYR A 85 14.34 7.17 3.03
CA TYR A 85 13.71 8.47 3.26
C TYR A 85 14.03 9.02 4.65
N ARG A 86 13.87 8.18 5.68
CA ARG A 86 14.19 8.57 7.06
C ARG A 86 15.67 8.95 7.21
N HIS A 87 16.57 8.14 6.67
CA HIS A 87 18.00 8.45 6.72
C HIS A 87 18.34 9.76 5.99
N GLN A 88 17.71 10.01 4.86
CA GLN A 88 17.85 11.28 4.13
C GLN A 88 17.37 12.46 4.99
N LYS A 89 16.20 12.39 5.61
CA LYS A 89 15.70 13.47 6.48
C LYS A 89 16.62 13.75 7.66
N VAL A 90 17.18 12.71 8.29
CA VAL A 90 18.17 12.87 9.35
C VAL A 90 19.43 13.58 8.84
N ARG A 91 19.94 13.23 7.66
CA ARG A 91 21.09 13.90 7.02
C ARG A 91 20.80 15.37 6.67
N GLU A 92 19.55 15.69 6.32
CA GLU A 92 19.09 17.06 6.07
C GLU A 92 18.87 17.87 7.38
N GLY A 93 19.15 17.30 8.55
CA GLY A 93 18.88 17.94 9.85
C GLY A 93 17.39 18.07 10.17
N LYS A 94 16.51 17.35 9.45
CA LYS A 94 15.06 17.39 9.63
C LYS A 94 14.63 16.30 10.60
N ARG A 95 13.73 16.66 11.52
CA ARG A 95 13.07 15.69 12.40
C ARG A 95 12.22 14.72 11.56
N CYS A 96 12.42 13.43 11.78
CA CYS A 96 11.62 12.39 11.15
C CYS A 96 11.27 11.31 12.18
N HIS A 97 9.98 11.10 12.42
CA HIS A 97 9.49 10.09 13.35
C HIS A 97 9.77 8.67 12.82
N ARG A 98 9.92 7.70 13.73
CA ARG A 98 10.02 6.30 13.31
C ARG A 98 8.69 5.91 12.67
N SER A 99 8.78 5.42 11.44
CA SER A 99 7.66 4.93 10.67
C SER A 99 7.89 3.50 10.26
N SER A 100 6.86 2.69 10.42
CA SER A 100 6.71 1.40 9.75
C SER A 100 5.47 1.47 8.89
N VAL A 101 5.38 0.56 7.91
CA VAL A 101 4.20 0.41 7.08
C VAL A 101 3.55 -0.94 7.39
N ARG A 102 2.25 -0.88 7.71
CA ARG A 102 1.38 -2.05 7.75
C ARG A 102 0.41 -1.95 6.59
N TYR A 103 -0.14 -3.08 6.16
CA TYR A 103 -0.94 -3.11 4.96
C TYR A 103 -1.90 -4.28 4.93
N ALA A 104 -3.00 -4.10 4.20
CA ALA A 104 -3.85 -5.16 3.68
C ALA A 104 -3.98 -4.95 2.17
N TRP A 105 -4.08 -6.04 1.42
CA TRP A 105 -4.25 -5.97 -0.03
C TRP A 105 -5.15 -7.08 -0.55
N VAL A 106 -5.79 -6.82 -1.68
CA VAL A 106 -6.53 -7.80 -2.48
C VAL A 106 -6.16 -7.63 -3.94
N LEU A 107 -6.17 -8.72 -4.70
CA LEU A 107 -6.11 -8.69 -6.16
C LEU A 107 -7.54 -8.81 -6.67
N GLU A 108 -8.03 -7.78 -7.34
CA GLU A 108 -9.35 -7.82 -7.95
C GLU A 108 -9.24 -8.29 -9.40
N TRP A 109 -10.13 -9.24 -9.72
CA TRP A 109 -10.38 -9.74 -11.06
C TRP A 109 -11.73 -9.17 -11.49
N PRO A 110 -11.74 -8.00 -12.13
CA PRO A 110 -13.00 -7.45 -12.60
C PRO A 110 -13.62 -8.35 -13.68
N GLU A 111 -14.95 -8.31 -13.75
CA GLU A 111 -15.81 -9.00 -14.73
C GLU A 111 -15.42 -8.67 -16.19
N PRO A 112 -15.82 -9.50 -17.17
CA PRO A 112 -14.97 -10.13 -18.20
C PRO A 112 -13.94 -9.27 -18.97
N ASP A 113 -14.12 -7.95 -19.04
CA ASP A 113 -13.25 -7.02 -19.79
C ASP A 113 -12.41 -6.12 -18.88
N GLY A 114 -12.52 -6.27 -17.57
CA GLY A 114 -11.80 -5.41 -16.63
C GLY A 114 -10.33 -5.81 -16.47
N LYS A 115 -9.50 -4.80 -16.17
CA LYS A 115 -8.07 -4.97 -15.94
C LYS A 115 -7.80 -5.37 -14.48
N LYS A 116 -6.98 -6.41 -14.29
CA LYS A 116 -6.52 -6.83 -12.96
C LYS A 116 -5.77 -5.69 -12.27
N HIS A 117 -6.07 -5.47 -11.01
CA HIS A 117 -5.39 -4.46 -10.21
C HIS A 117 -5.41 -4.87 -8.74
N TYR A 118 -4.42 -4.36 -8.00
CA TYR A 118 -4.37 -4.56 -6.56
C TYR A 118 -4.99 -3.36 -5.86
N HIS A 119 -5.92 -3.60 -4.94
CA HIS A 119 -6.32 -2.62 -3.95
C HIS A 119 -5.53 -2.85 -2.67
N LEU A 120 -4.93 -1.78 -2.17
CA LEU A 120 -4.16 -1.78 -0.94
C LEU A 120 -4.67 -0.70 0.00
N ALA A 121 -4.72 -1.04 1.28
CA ALA A 121 -4.73 -0.06 2.36
C ALA A 121 -3.35 -0.05 3.00
N LEU A 122 -2.64 1.06 2.89
CA LEU A 122 -1.36 1.30 3.58
C LEU A 122 -1.62 2.10 4.86
N LEU A 123 -1.07 1.61 5.98
CA LEU A 123 -1.18 2.22 7.30
C LEU A 123 0.20 2.70 7.71
N VAL A 124 0.33 4.01 7.91
CA VAL A 124 1.59 4.69 8.20
C VAL A 124 1.45 5.62 9.40
N ASN A 125 2.57 5.93 10.06
CA ASN A 125 2.57 6.91 11.14
C ASN A 125 2.22 8.31 10.62
N THR A 126 1.15 8.91 11.14
CA THR A 126 0.71 10.27 10.79
C THR A 126 1.77 11.32 11.10
N ASP A 127 2.60 11.12 12.13
CA ASP A 127 3.65 12.08 12.49
C ASP A 127 4.79 12.14 11.47
N THR A 128 4.91 11.13 10.60
CA THR A 128 5.83 11.17 9.44
C THR A 128 5.08 11.45 8.14
N PHE A 129 3.92 10.81 7.94
CA PHE A 129 3.13 10.88 6.71
C PHE A 129 1.66 11.13 7.04
N ASN A 130 1.31 12.41 7.15
CA ASN A 130 -0.08 12.85 7.31
C ASN A 130 -0.81 13.05 5.97
N ALA A 131 -0.08 13.02 4.86
CA ALA A 131 -0.58 13.18 3.50
C ALA A 131 0.36 12.46 2.51
N LEU A 132 -0.12 12.29 1.28
CA LEU A 132 0.64 11.71 0.18
C LEU A 132 1.86 12.56 -0.22
N GLY A 133 1.76 13.88 -0.09
CA GLY A 133 2.76 14.81 -0.61
C GLY A 133 2.68 14.93 -2.14
N GLY A 134 3.76 15.37 -2.77
CA GLY A 134 3.87 15.48 -4.23
C GLY A 134 4.27 14.16 -4.89
N TYR A 135 3.91 14.02 -6.18
CA TYR A 135 4.30 12.93 -7.07
C TYR A 135 5.60 13.27 -7.84
N ASP A 136 6.52 13.99 -7.23
CA ASP A 136 7.73 14.45 -7.92
C ASP A 136 8.74 13.30 -8.12
N GLU A 137 9.44 13.31 -9.25
CA GLU A 137 10.55 12.39 -9.55
C GLU A 137 11.69 12.51 -8.52
N GLN A 138 11.76 13.66 -7.83
CA GLN A 138 12.74 13.93 -6.78
C GLN A 138 12.37 13.34 -5.41
N GLY A 139 11.24 12.61 -5.31
CA GLY A 139 10.98 11.65 -4.24
C GLY A 139 10.74 12.25 -2.85
N LYS A 140 10.09 13.42 -2.74
CA LYS A 140 10.02 14.12 -1.44
C LYS A 140 8.84 13.70 -0.54
N GLY A 141 7.89 12.91 -1.05
CA GLY A 141 6.68 12.49 -0.35
C GLY A 141 6.38 11.00 -0.45
N LEU A 142 5.35 10.55 0.29
CA LEU A 142 4.93 9.15 0.32
C LEU A 142 4.43 8.66 -1.04
N ALA A 143 3.79 9.53 -1.83
CA ALA A 143 3.30 9.21 -3.17
C ALA A 143 4.43 8.72 -4.10
N SER A 144 5.53 9.48 -4.17
CA SER A 144 6.69 9.10 -4.98
C SER A 144 7.35 7.80 -4.48
N LEU A 145 7.39 7.56 -3.16
CA LEU A 145 7.92 6.29 -2.62
C LEU A 145 7.05 5.10 -3.04
N ILE A 146 5.73 5.25 -3.02
CA ILE A 146 4.77 4.22 -3.47
C ILE A 146 4.95 3.97 -4.97
N GLN A 147 4.98 5.02 -5.79
CA GLN A 147 5.16 4.91 -7.25
C GLN A 147 6.48 4.23 -7.61
N ASN A 148 7.58 4.70 -7.03
CA ASN A 148 8.91 4.12 -7.27
C ASN A 148 8.99 2.66 -6.79
N ALA A 149 8.33 2.33 -5.68
CA ALA A 149 8.25 0.94 -5.22
C ALA A 149 7.50 0.06 -6.21
N TRP A 150 6.43 0.58 -6.80
CA TRP A 150 5.65 -0.14 -7.81
C TRP A 150 6.42 -0.37 -9.10
N LEU A 151 7.03 0.68 -9.66
CA LEU A 151 7.87 0.56 -10.87
C LEU A 151 8.98 -0.48 -10.67
N ARG A 152 9.67 -0.44 -9.51
CA ARG A 152 10.70 -1.43 -9.16
C ARG A 152 10.14 -2.86 -9.04
N ALA A 153 8.94 -3.03 -8.49
CA ALA A 153 8.32 -4.34 -8.33
C ALA A 153 7.94 -4.98 -9.67
N MET A 154 7.45 -4.15 -10.59
CA MET A 154 7.13 -4.52 -11.98
C MET A 154 8.37 -4.69 -12.86
N ARG A 155 9.56 -4.33 -12.36
CA ARG A 155 10.82 -4.31 -13.13
C ARG A 155 10.77 -3.40 -14.36
N VAL A 156 9.85 -2.42 -14.35
CA VAL A 156 9.78 -1.36 -15.37
C VAL A 156 10.80 -0.30 -14.94
N ARG A 157 11.73 0.02 -15.84
CA ARG A 157 12.76 1.05 -15.64
C ARG A 157 12.30 2.37 -16.19
#